data_AF-C7J0S5-F1
#
_entry.id   AF-C7J0S5-F1
#
_cell.length_a   1.000
_cell.length_b   1.000
_cell.length_c   1.000
_cell.angle_alpha   90.00
_cell.angle_beta   90.00
_cell.angle_gamma   90.00
#
_symmetry.space_group_name_H-M   'P 1'
#
loop_
_entity.id
_entity.type
_entity.pdbx_description
1 polymer ?
#
loop_
_entity_poly.entity_id
_entity_poly.type
_entity_poly.pdbx_seq_one_letter_code
_entity_poly.pdbx_strand_id
1 'polypeptide(L)' 'YELAYIEAKGRMRKGDRVCMISFSPGIDCSSVVWECIKPTDHHLHHGPWAACIDRYPVQLPKIVKRTA' A
#
# COMPACT_ATOMS: atom_id res chain seq x y z
N TYR A 1 -2.63 0.14 6.72
CA TYR A 1 -2.96 -1.09 5.97
C TYR A 1 -2.26 -1.11 4.62
N GLU A 2 -2.38 -0.04 3.81
CA GLU A 2 -1.70 0.08 2.51
C GLU A 2 -0.17 0.06 2.59
N LEU A 3 0.43 0.80 3.53
CA LEU A 3 1.89 0.76 3.72
C LEU A 3 2.39 -0.67 3.97
N ALA A 4 1.73 -1.40 4.88
CA ALA A 4 2.01 -2.80 5.17
C ALA A 4 1.78 -3.73 3.97
N TYR A 5 0.90 -3.38 3.03
CA TYR A 5 0.70 -4.15 1.79
C TYR A 5 1.90 -3.98 0.85
N ILE A 6 2.38 -2.74 0.69
CA ILE A 6 3.55 -2.42 -0.15
C ILE A 6 4.81 -3.10 0.42
N GLU A 7 4.96 -3.07 1.75
CA GLU A 7 6.02 -3.79 2.48
C GLU A 7 5.92 -5.30 2.27
N ALA A 8 4.73 -5.89 2.45
CA ALA A 8 4.51 -7.33 2.27
C ALA A 8 4.71 -7.79 0.82
N LYS A 9 4.52 -6.93 -0.17
CA LYS A 9 4.87 -7.21 -1.58
C LYS A 9 6.38 -7.09 -1.87
N GLY A 10 7.21 -6.75 -0.88
CA GLY A 10 8.64 -6.54 -1.06
C GLY A 10 8.96 -5.36 -2.01
N ARG A 11 8.05 -4.40 -2.13
CA ARG A 11 8.19 -3.27 -3.06
C ARG A 11 8.89 -2.06 -2.44
N MET A 12 9.17 -2.07 -1.14
CA MET A 12 9.93 -1.03 -0.47
C MET A 12 11.40 -1.37 -0.38
N ARG A 13 12.25 -0.46 -0.86
CA ARG A 13 13.71 -0.53 -0.76
C ARG A 13 14.24 0.64 0.05
N LYS A 14 15.44 0.48 0.61
CA LYS A 14 16.11 1.55 1.36
C LYS A 14 16.26 2.81 0.49
N GLY A 15 15.84 3.95 1.02
CA GLY A 15 15.82 5.24 0.33
C GLY A 15 14.52 5.55 -0.41
N ASP A 16 13.61 4.59 -0.55
CA ASP A 16 12.29 4.86 -1.15
C ASP A 16 11.48 5.81 -0.25
N ARG A 17 10.74 6.71 -0.88
CA ARG A 17 9.90 7.69 -0.19
C ARG A 17 8.43 7.45 -0.46
N VAL A 18 7.64 7.44 0.61
CA VAL A 18 6.17 7.30 0.53
C VAL A 18 5.51 8.50 1.16
N CYS A 19 4.67 9.18 0.39
CA CYS A 19 3.79 10.22 0.89
C CYS A 19 2.43 9.60 1.20
N MET A 20 1.98 9.74 2.44
CA MET A 20 0.60 9.46 2.83
C MET A 20 -0.15 10.77 2.93
N ILE A 21 -1.29 10.84 2.26
CA ILE A 21 -2.17 12.00 2.26
C ILE A 21 -3.51 11.54 2.82
N SER A 22 -3.97 12.19 3.88
CA SER A 22 -5.29 11.97 4.44
C SER A 22 -6.20 13.16 4.14
N PHE A 23 -7.42 12.84 3.75
CA PHE A 23 -8.49 13.80 3.54
C PHE A 23 -9.58 13.55 4.57
N SER A 24 -9.93 14.59 5.31
CA SER A 24 -11.10 14.57 6.19
C SER A 24 -12.27 15.29 5.50
N PRO A 25 -13.53 15.00 5.86
CA PRO A 25 -14.71 15.67 5.28
C PRO A 25 -14.79 17.21 5.45
N GLY A 26 -13.75 17.87 6.02
CA GLY A 26 -13.60 19.32 6.16
C GLY A 26 -12.56 19.91 5.19
N ILE A 27 -11.91 21.02 5.58
CA ILE A 27 -10.88 21.71 4.76
C ILE A 27 -9.47 21.16 5.04
N ASP A 28 -9.30 20.36 6.09
CA ASP A 28 -7.98 19.95 6.54
C ASP A 28 -7.47 18.74 5.77
N CYS A 29 -6.29 18.92 5.16
CA CYS A 29 -5.47 17.86 4.62
C CYS A 29 -4.24 17.68 5.50
N SER A 30 -3.84 16.43 5.72
CA SER A 30 -2.57 16.11 6.37
C SER A 30 -1.74 15.25 5.44
N SER A 31 -0.45 15.60 5.32
CA SER A 31 0.51 14.88 4.50
C SER A 31 1.70 14.47 5.36
N VAL A 32 2.05 13.19 5.32
CA VAL A 32 3.22 12.66 6.02
C VAL A 32 4.10 11.94 5.01
N VAL A 33 5.37 12.33 4.95
CA VAL A 33 6.37 11.69 4.09
C VAL A 33 7.24 10.78 4.93
N TRP A 34 7.41 9.56 4.46
CA TRP A 34 8.23 8.51 5.06
C TRP A 34 9.39 8.18 4.15
N GLU A 35 10.56 7.91 4.71
CA GLU A 35 11.70 7.35 4.00
C GLU A 35 11.99 5.94 4.53
N CYS A 36 12.12 4.98 3.62
CA CYS A 36 12.43 3.61 3.96
C CYS A 36 13.89 3.52 4.43
N ILE A 37 14.10 3.34 5.73
CA ILE A 37 15.44 3.23 6.33
C ILE A 37 16.08 1.85 6.14
N LYS A 38 15.26 0.81 6.00
CA LYS A 38 15.68 -0.59 5.86
C LYS A 38 14.68 -1.33 4.98
N PRO A 39 15.13 -2.19 4.04
CA PRO A 39 14.22 -2.98 3.23
C PRO A 39 13.46 -3.97 4.12
N THR A 40 12.19 -4.21 3.79
CA THR A 40 11.40 -5.26 4.42
C THR A 40 11.91 -6.62 3.95
N ASP A 41 12.17 -7.53 4.87
CA ASP A 41 12.46 -8.91 4.51
C ASP A 41 11.16 -9.60 4.11
N HIS A 42 11.01 -9.92 2.83
CA HIS A 42 9.85 -10.60 2.27
C HIS A 42 9.64 -12.00 2.89
N HIS A 43 10.68 -12.59 3.49
CA HIS A 43 10.59 -13.90 4.14
C HIS A 43 10.14 -13.82 5.60
N LEU A 44 10.09 -12.63 6.20
CA LEU A 44 9.41 -12.46 7.48
C LEU A 44 7.91 -12.59 7.22
N HIS A 45 7.37 -13.80 7.45
CA HIS A 45 5.94 -14.12 7.50
C HIS A 45 5.27 -13.46 8.73
N HIS A 46 5.48 -12.17 8.91
CA HIS A 46 4.97 -11.37 10.01
C HIS A 46 4.19 -10.18 9.46
N GLY A 47 3.11 -9.85 10.15
CA GLY A 47 2.21 -8.76 9.76
C GLY A 47 0.88 -9.23 9.16
N PRO A 48 -0.04 -8.28 8.94
CA PRO A 48 -1.45 -8.57 8.65
C PRO A 48 -1.69 -9.23 7.28
N TRP A 49 -0.69 -9.19 6.39
CA TRP A 49 -0.78 -9.74 5.04
C TRP A 49 -0.11 -11.10 4.87
N ALA A 50 0.63 -11.60 5.87
CA ALA A 50 1.49 -12.78 5.73
C ALA A 50 0.75 -14.04 5.25
N ALA A 51 -0.51 -14.22 5.65
CA ALA A 51 -1.32 -15.39 5.29
C ALA A 51 -2.00 -15.27 3.90
N CYS A 52 -1.98 -14.10 3.27
CA CYS A 52 -2.85 -13.84 2.12
C CYS A 52 -2.25 -12.95 1.02
N ILE A 53 -1.04 -12.44 1.17
CA ILE A 53 -0.45 -11.45 0.27
C ILE A 53 -0.39 -11.93 -1.18
N ASP A 54 -0.10 -13.21 -1.41
CA ASP A 54 0.05 -13.81 -2.74
C ASP A 54 -1.25 -13.85 -3.55
N ARG A 55 -2.41 -13.72 -2.90
CA ARG A 55 -3.72 -13.72 -3.56
C ARG A 55 -4.06 -12.40 -4.29
N TYR A 56 -3.22 -11.38 -4.12
CA TYR A 56 -3.43 -10.04 -4.68
C TYR A 56 -2.37 -9.66 -5.73
N PRO A 57 -2.72 -8.82 -6.73
CA PRO A 57 -4.03 -8.20 -6.94
C PRO A 57 -5.06 -9.18 -7.54
N VAL A 58 -6.34 -9.00 -7.16
CA VAL A 58 -7.45 -9.76 -7.76
C VAL A 58 -7.71 -9.23 -9.17
N GLN A 59 -7.84 -10.12 -10.15
CA GLN A 59 -8.25 -9.74 -11.50
C GLN A 59 -9.72 -9.30 -11.49
N LEU A 60 -9.98 -8.02 -11.72
CA LEU A 60 -11.33 -7.49 -11.80
C LEU A 60 -11.94 -7.73 -13.20
N PRO A 61 -13.23 -8.10 -13.30
CA PRO A 61 -13.93 -8.14 -14.58
C PRO A 61 -14.01 -6.74 -15.19
N LYS A 62 -13.97 -6.66 -16.53
CA LYS A 62 -14.06 -5.39 -17.25
C LYS A 62 -15.39 -4.70 -16.92
N ILE A 63 -15.33 -3.60 -16.17
CA ILE A 63 -16.51 -2.79 -15.85
C ILE A 63 -17.04 -2.18 -17.14
N VAL A 64 -18.27 -2.54 -17.51
CA VAL A 64 -19.03 -1.85 -18.56
C VAL A 64 -19.34 -0.45 -18.05
N LYS A 65 -18.74 0.57 -18.69
CA LYS A 65 -19.07 1.96 -18.39
C LYS A 65 -20.54 2.18 -18.77
N ARG A 66 -21.37 2.57 -17.80
CA ARG A 66 -22.69 3.15 -18.08
C ARG A 66 -22.44 4.50 -18.77
N THR A 67 -22.74 4.55 -20.06
CA THR A 67 -22.92 5.80 -20.79
C THR A 67 -24.02 6.60 -20.10
N ALA A 68 -23.69 7.82 -19.68
CA ALA A 68 -24.67 8.83 -19.31
C ALA A 68 -25.37 9.35 -20.57
#